data_AF-A0A8J2H9F2-F1
#
_entry.id   AF-A0A8J2H9F2-F1
#
_cell.length_a   1.000
_cell.length_b   1.000
_cell.length_c   1.000
_cell.angle_alpha   90.00
_cell.angle_beta   90.00
_cell.angle_gamma   90.00
#
_symmetry.space_group_name_H-M   'P 1'
#
loop_
_entity.id
_entity.type
_entity.pdbx_description
1 polymer ?
#
loop_
_entity_poly.entity_id
_entity_poly.type
_entity_poly.pdbx_seq_one_letter_code
_entity_poly.pdbx_strand_id
1 'polypeptide(L)'
;MKDGMKLLCLLLKSSEKAANIARVCRQNDSLFRLLIQEKNDDEKNPSNTLDKTVIVKVCSTSEETTKLLSQVLDDDVKTAGVLAMEIHRDIELSEINPAVDYNYLENYDVDLDITDLGIWIDPIDSTADYINANTIIDEATDLHLSGLKWQGNCYWGLYSGGKSQSSLTSSLNQNNIVVLSRYEDPIIKSKLSNCGFRLIEVTGAGYKILTVATGQADAYVLSKSSTYKWDTCGPHAIIRSLGGNIIDFKKFSTNHDEDPSEFAIKYNDGDEAKHSNAGGLIVYRNSETLQLLQKSLVLSTKL
;
A
#
# COMPACT_ATOMS: atom_id res chain seq x y z
N MET A 1 11.13 -9.30 -23.75
CA MET A 1 11.72 -7.97 -24.08
C MET A 1 12.33 -7.48 -22.77
N LYS A 2 13.58 -6.99 -22.77
CA LYS A 2 14.34 -6.67 -21.54
C LYS A 2 13.90 -5.35 -20.91
N ASP A 3 12.63 -5.25 -20.49
CA ASP A 3 12.00 -3.98 -20.09
C ASP A 3 11.51 -3.92 -18.64
N GLY A 4 11.65 -5.02 -17.90
CA GLY A 4 11.24 -5.10 -16.49
C GLY A 4 11.88 -4.03 -15.60
N MET A 5 13.19 -3.83 -15.74
CA MET A 5 13.93 -2.82 -14.98
C MET A 5 13.58 -1.38 -15.38
N LYS A 6 13.36 -1.13 -16.68
CA LYS A 6 12.93 0.19 -17.16
C LYS A 6 11.55 0.54 -16.61
N LEU A 7 10.64 -0.41 -16.64
CA LEU A 7 9.31 -0.25 -16.08
C LEU A 7 9.37 0.04 -14.57
N LEU A 8 10.18 -0.72 -13.82
CA LEU A 8 10.38 -0.45 -12.40
C LEU A 8 10.89 0.98 -12.16
N CYS A 9 11.89 1.44 -12.91
CA CYS A 9 12.40 2.81 -12.79
C CYS A 9 11.31 3.87 -13.07
N LEU A 10 10.48 3.64 -14.09
CA LEU A 10 9.35 4.52 -14.40
C LEU A 10 8.31 4.54 -13.28
N LEU A 11 7.99 3.37 -12.70
CA LEU A 11 7.07 3.26 -11.56
C LEU A 11 7.62 3.96 -10.32
N LEU A 12 8.92 3.82 -10.04
CA LEU A 12 9.59 4.51 -8.94
C LEU A 12 9.49 6.04 -9.10
N LYS A 13 9.87 6.58 -10.26
CA LYS A 13 9.74 8.01 -10.58
C LYS A 13 8.29 8.50 -10.48
N SER A 14 7.35 7.69 -10.96
CA SER A 14 5.90 8.01 -10.90
C SER A 14 5.39 8.02 -9.46
N SER A 15 5.85 7.10 -8.61
CA SER A 15 5.48 7.04 -7.19
C SER A 15 5.99 8.25 -6.41
N GLU A 16 7.22 8.70 -6.67
CA GLU A 16 7.79 9.88 -6.02
C GLU A 16 7.09 11.16 -6.50
N LYS A 17 6.73 11.25 -7.78
CA LYS A 17 5.89 12.34 -8.29
C LYS A 17 4.53 12.38 -7.58
N ALA A 18 3.88 11.22 -7.42
CA ALA A 18 2.62 11.13 -6.68
C ALA A 18 2.79 11.57 -5.21
N ALA A 19 3.89 11.15 -4.57
CA ALA A 19 4.22 11.58 -3.21
C ALA A 19 4.48 13.10 -3.11
N ASN A 20 5.13 13.71 -4.09
CA ASN A 20 5.32 15.16 -4.15
C ASN A 20 3.98 15.89 -4.25
N ILE A 21 3.09 15.45 -5.14
CA ILE A 21 1.76 16.04 -5.30
C ILE A 21 0.97 15.94 -3.98
N ALA A 22 0.98 14.77 -3.33
CA ALA A 22 0.34 14.58 -2.03
C ALA A 22 0.93 15.52 -0.95
N ARG A 23 2.26 15.72 -0.95
CA ARG A 23 2.91 16.69 -0.04
C ARG A 23 2.50 18.12 -0.33
N VAL A 24 2.49 18.53 -1.59
CA VAL A 24 2.07 19.89 -2.01
C VAL A 24 0.64 20.17 -1.56
N CYS A 25 -0.27 19.22 -1.74
CA CYS A 25 -1.66 19.34 -1.30
C CYS A 25 -1.80 19.58 0.21
N ARG A 26 -0.87 19.08 1.03
CA ARG A 26 -0.88 19.28 2.48
C ARG A 26 -0.08 20.49 2.96
N GLN A 27 0.98 20.86 2.25
CA GLN A 27 1.88 21.96 2.64
C GLN A 27 1.38 23.33 2.18
N ASN A 28 0.52 23.38 1.16
CA ASN A 28 -0.11 24.59 0.71
C ASN A 28 -1.43 24.82 1.48
N ASP A 29 -1.53 25.92 2.21
CA ASP A 29 -2.70 26.23 3.04
C ASP A 29 -4.03 26.27 2.26
N SER A 30 -4.02 26.77 1.03
CA SER A 30 -5.23 26.82 0.19
C SER A 30 -5.67 25.41 -0.19
N LEU A 31 -4.75 24.53 -0.61
CA LEU A 31 -5.05 23.13 -0.93
C LEU A 31 -5.46 22.33 0.29
N PHE A 32 -4.77 22.55 1.41
CA PHE A 32 -5.03 21.81 2.64
C PHE A 32 -6.47 22.03 3.12
N ARG A 33 -7.00 23.25 2.99
CA ARG A 33 -8.39 23.59 3.33
C ARG A 33 -9.44 22.93 2.42
N LEU A 34 -9.03 22.50 1.23
CA LEU A 34 -9.89 21.80 0.27
C LEU A 34 -9.89 20.27 0.48
N LEU A 35 -9.03 19.75 1.35
CA LEU A 35 -9.04 18.32 1.68
C LEU A 35 -10.32 17.95 2.42
N ILE A 36 -11.17 17.19 1.75
CA ILE A 36 -12.44 16.70 2.27
C ILE A 36 -12.40 15.19 2.38
N GLN A 37 -12.90 14.66 3.50
CA GLN A 37 -13.12 13.22 3.63
C GLN A 37 -14.48 12.91 3.01
N GLU A 38 -14.54 12.00 2.05
CA GLU A 38 -15.82 11.51 1.53
C GLU A 38 -16.59 10.82 2.67
N LYS A 39 -17.78 11.35 3.00
CA LYS A 39 -18.66 10.83 4.05
C LYS A 39 -19.85 10.14 3.38
N ASN A 40 -20.23 8.97 3.91
CA ASN A 40 -21.41 8.24 3.46
C ASN A 40 -22.69 8.87 4.07
N ASP A 41 -23.33 9.77 3.32
CA ASP A 41 -24.65 10.42 3.50
C ASP A 41 -25.04 11.02 4.88
N ASP A 42 -26.03 11.93 4.84
CA ASP A 42 -26.42 13.00 5.79
C ASP A 42 -25.44 14.18 5.98
N GLU A 43 -24.15 13.99 5.71
CA GLU A 43 -23.13 15.07 5.66
C GLU A 43 -22.36 15.04 4.32
N LYS A 44 -23.07 15.07 3.18
CA LYS A 44 -22.42 15.17 1.87
C LYS A 44 -21.46 16.35 1.86
N ASN A 45 -20.24 16.12 1.38
CA ASN A 45 -19.30 17.21 1.14
C ASN A 45 -19.95 18.24 0.22
N PRO A 46 -19.73 19.54 0.47
CA PRO A 46 -20.21 20.58 -0.45
C PRO A 46 -19.72 20.23 -1.86
N SER A 47 -20.67 20.03 -2.78
CA SER A 47 -20.37 19.92 -4.20
C SER A 47 -19.77 21.23 -4.68
N ASN A 48 -19.07 21.21 -5.82
CA ASN A 48 -18.56 22.42 -6.41
C ASN A 48 -19.68 23.48 -6.53
N THR A 49 -19.32 24.74 -6.29
CA THR A 49 -20.24 25.89 -6.37
C THR A 49 -20.65 26.21 -7.82
N LEU A 50 -20.17 25.43 -8.79
CA LEU A 50 -20.14 25.78 -10.21
C LEU A 50 -21.14 25.03 -11.10
N ASP A 51 -21.93 24.06 -10.60
CA ASP A 51 -22.89 23.24 -11.39
C ASP A 51 -22.30 22.69 -12.72
N LYS A 52 -20.97 22.59 -12.79
CA LYS A 52 -20.20 22.27 -14.00
C LYS A 52 -19.32 21.07 -13.71
N THR A 53 -19.36 20.10 -14.61
CA THR A 53 -18.40 19.00 -14.61
C THR A 53 -17.14 19.45 -15.32
N VAL A 54 -16.02 19.50 -14.60
CA VAL A 54 -14.69 19.74 -15.18
C VAL A 54 -13.94 18.41 -15.24
N ILE A 55 -13.54 18.00 -16.45
CA ILE A 55 -12.71 16.81 -16.63
C ILE A 55 -11.24 17.24 -16.45
N VAL A 56 -10.64 16.84 -15.34
CA VAL A 56 -9.23 17.12 -15.06
C VAL A 56 -8.35 16.11 -15.78
N LYS A 57 -7.34 16.62 -16.49
CA LYS A 57 -6.29 15.82 -17.14
C LYS A 57 -4.97 16.59 -17.09
N VAL A 58 -3.86 15.87 -17.26
CA VAL A 58 -2.56 16.51 -17.50
C VAL A 58 -2.58 17.06 -18.93
N CYS A 59 -2.41 18.38 -19.09
CA CYS A 59 -2.34 19.03 -20.40
C CYS A 59 -0.92 18.94 -20.98
N SER A 60 -0.71 19.47 -22.19
CA SER A 60 0.59 19.36 -22.86
C SER A 60 1.66 20.25 -22.22
N THR A 61 1.24 21.35 -21.56
CA THR A 61 2.14 22.22 -20.81
C THR A 61 1.66 22.47 -19.39
N SER A 62 2.58 22.95 -18.55
CA SER A 62 2.28 23.38 -17.18
C SER A 62 1.28 24.55 -17.17
N GLU A 63 1.38 25.50 -18.11
CA GLU A 63 0.46 26.64 -18.22
C GLU A 63 -0.96 26.19 -18.56
N GLU A 64 -1.12 25.25 -19.49
CA GLU A 64 -2.42 24.68 -19.83
C GLU A 64 -3.03 23.89 -18.68
N THR A 65 -2.19 23.16 -17.94
CA THR A 65 -2.62 22.41 -16.74
C THR A 65 -3.03 23.36 -15.63
N THR A 66 -2.28 24.45 -15.43
CA THR A 66 -2.62 25.53 -14.50
C THR A 66 -4.00 26.11 -14.81
N LYS A 67 -4.26 26.45 -16.07
CA LYS A 67 -5.54 27.02 -16.51
C LYS A 67 -6.72 26.06 -16.34
N LEU A 68 -6.49 24.76 -16.47
CA LEU A 68 -7.52 23.75 -16.21
C LEU A 68 -7.79 23.59 -14.72
N LEU A 69 -6.74 23.45 -13.90
CA LEU A 69 -6.86 23.28 -12.46
C LEU A 69 -7.44 24.51 -11.77
N SER A 70 -7.17 25.73 -12.26
CA SER A 70 -7.75 26.94 -11.67
C SER A 70 -9.28 26.95 -11.74
N GLN A 71 -9.88 26.33 -12.77
CA GLN A 71 -11.35 26.21 -12.88
C GLN A 71 -11.96 25.31 -11.81
N VAL A 72 -11.16 24.40 -11.22
CA VAL A 72 -11.58 23.50 -10.14
C VAL A 72 -11.25 24.09 -8.77
N LEU A 73 -10.31 25.05 -8.72
CA LEU A 73 -9.81 25.68 -7.51
C LEU A 73 -10.33 27.12 -7.36
N ASP A 74 -11.58 27.39 -7.76
CA ASP A 74 -12.25 28.69 -7.65
C ASP A 74 -11.41 29.87 -8.21
N ASP A 75 -10.84 29.68 -9.40
CA ASP A 75 -9.93 30.61 -10.09
C ASP A 75 -8.64 30.94 -9.33
N ASP A 76 -8.22 30.13 -8.34
CA ASP A 76 -6.92 30.23 -7.68
C ASP A 76 -5.79 29.74 -8.62
N VAL A 77 -5.41 30.62 -9.56
CA VAL A 77 -4.33 30.39 -10.52
C VAL A 77 -3.00 30.13 -9.83
N LYS A 78 -2.76 30.74 -8.67
CA LYS A 78 -1.48 30.59 -7.94
C LYS A 78 -1.36 29.16 -7.42
N THR A 79 -2.38 28.67 -6.73
CA THR A 79 -2.41 27.32 -6.18
C THR A 79 -2.45 26.26 -7.29
N ALA A 80 -3.24 26.50 -8.34
CA ALA A 80 -3.25 25.67 -9.55
C ALA A 80 -1.86 25.58 -10.20
N GLY A 81 -1.12 26.68 -10.24
CA GLY A 81 0.23 26.74 -10.79
C GLY A 81 1.24 25.92 -9.99
N VAL A 82 1.14 25.92 -8.66
CA VAL A 82 2.00 25.08 -7.81
C VAL A 82 1.75 23.58 -8.07
N LEU A 83 0.49 23.15 -8.19
CA LEU A 83 0.16 21.77 -8.55
C LEU A 83 0.63 21.40 -9.95
N ALA A 84 0.35 22.26 -10.94
CA ALA A 84 0.74 22.01 -12.32
C ALA A 84 2.27 21.88 -12.48
N MET A 85 3.03 22.72 -11.77
CA MET A 85 4.49 22.65 -11.76
C MET A 85 4.98 21.28 -11.27
N GLU A 86 4.41 20.75 -10.19
CA GLU A 86 4.80 19.44 -9.65
C GLU A 86 4.34 18.28 -10.56
N ILE A 87 3.15 18.36 -11.16
CA ILE A 87 2.65 17.37 -12.13
C ILE A 87 3.60 17.26 -13.34
N HIS A 88 4.08 18.40 -13.84
CA HIS A 88 4.96 18.48 -15.02
C HIS A 88 6.44 18.28 -14.70
N ARG A 89 6.82 18.21 -13.43
CA ARG A 89 8.21 18.04 -13.02
C ARG A 89 8.75 16.67 -13.43
N ASP A 90 9.95 16.63 -13.99
CA ASP A 90 10.67 15.37 -14.19
C ASP A 90 11.39 14.97 -12.90
N ILE A 91 11.17 13.73 -12.47
CA ILE A 91 11.78 13.17 -11.25
C ILE A 91 13.03 12.39 -11.61
N GLU A 92 14.11 12.62 -10.88
CA GLU A 92 15.31 11.81 -10.97
C GLU A 92 15.37 10.69 -9.93
N LEU A 93 16.00 9.57 -10.28
CA LEU A 93 16.12 8.41 -9.37
C LEU A 93 16.91 8.74 -8.10
N SER A 94 17.81 9.72 -8.17
CA SER A 94 18.56 10.23 -7.00
C SER A 94 17.69 11.01 -6.01
N GLU A 95 16.49 11.43 -6.39
CA GLU A 95 15.55 12.12 -5.50
C GLU A 95 14.71 11.15 -4.67
N ILE A 96 14.65 9.88 -5.09
CA ILE A 96 13.92 8.83 -4.41
C ILE A 96 14.73 8.39 -3.18
N ASN A 97 14.09 8.23 -2.04
CA ASN A 97 14.77 7.82 -0.80
C ASN A 97 14.32 6.40 -0.38
N PRO A 98 15.24 5.46 -0.10
CA PRO A 98 16.69 5.57 -0.30
C PRO A 98 17.05 5.73 -1.77
N ALA A 99 18.17 6.43 -2.02
CA ALA A 99 18.68 6.70 -3.37
C ALA A 99 18.80 5.39 -4.16
N VAL A 100 18.21 5.37 -5.36
CA VAL A 100 18.20 4.19 -6.22
C VAL A 100 19.33 4.29 -7.23
N ASP A 101 20.28 3.35 -7.17
CA ASP A 101 21.35 3.24 -8.16
C ASP A 101 20.85 2.49 -9.40
N TYR A 102 20.80 3.19 -10.53
CA TYR A 102 20.39 2.62 -11.81
C TYR A 102 21.30 1.48 -12.28
N ASN A 103 22.62 1.60 -12.07
CA ASN A 103 23.57 0.58 -12.51
C ASN A 103 23.38 -0.72 -11.73
N TYR A 104 22.98 -0.61 -10.46
CA TYR A 104 22.61 -1.77 -9.67
C TYR A 104 21.38 -2.48 -10.24
N LEU A 105 20.36 -1.72 -10.68
CA LEU A 105 19.15 -2.27 -11.29
C LEU A 105 19.40 -2.90 -12.66
N GLU A 106 20.20 -2.28 -13.53
CA GLU A 106 20.43 -2.76 -14.91
C GLU A 106 21.08 -4.16 -14.94
N ASN A 107 21.86 -4.51 -13.92
CA ASN A 107 22.48 -5.84 -13.80
C ASN A 107 21.49 -6.97 -13.49
N TYR A 108 20.27 -6.64 -13.06
CA TYR A 108 19.23 -7.61 -12.71
C TYR A 108 18.12 -7.64 -13.76
N ASP A 109 18.45 -8.16 -14.94
CA ASP A 109 17.49 -8.30 -16.02
C ASP A 109 16.46 -9.40 -15.73
N VAL A 110 15.21 -8.96 -15.57
CA VAL A 110 14.05 -9.83 -15.46
C VAL A 110 13.26 -9.69 -16.76
N ASP A 111 13.14 -10.80 -17.48
CA ASP A 111 12.34 -10.87 -18.68
C ASP A 111 10.86 -10.75 -18.28
N LEU A 112 10.27 -9.62 -18.63
CA LEU A 112 8.88 -9.29 -18.37
C LEU A 112 8.21 -9.02 -19.72
N ASP A 113 7.15 -9.77 -20.00
CA ASP A 113 6.29 -9.48 -21.14
C ASP A 113 5.33 -8.35 -20.78
N ILE A 114 5.65 -7.14 -21.25
CA ILE A 114 4.83 -5.95 -20.99
C ILE A 114 3.44 -6.02 -21.65
N THR A 115 3.23 -6.95 -22.59
CA THR A 115 1.93 -7.12 -23.25
C THR A 115 0.94 -7.93 -22.41
N ASP A 116 1.42 -8.63 -21.38
CA ASP A 116 0.64 -9.43 -20.43
C ASP A 116 0.75 -8.86 -19.01
N LEU A 117 0.77 -7.53 -18.88
CA LEU A 117 0.92 -6.83 -17.61
C LEU A 117 -0.36 -6.07 -17.24
N GLY A 118 -0.90 -6.36 -16.06
CA GLY A 118 -1.88 -5.52 -15.37
C GLY A 118 -1.22 -4.73 -14.24
N ILE A 119 -1.63 -3.47 -14.06
CA ILE A 119 -1.16 -2.60 -12.97
C ILE A 119 -2.34 -2.20 -12.09
N TRP A 120 -2.24 -2.49 -10.80
CA TRP A 120 -3.16 -2.01 -9.77
C TRP A 120 -2.55 -0.83 -9.03
N ILE A 121 -3.27 0.29 -8.97
CA ILE A 121 -2.81 1.53 -8.33
C ILE A 121 -3.82 1.96 -7.29
N ASP A 122 -3.37 2.12 -6.05
CA ASP A 122 -4.03 2.98 -5.06
C ASP A 122 -3.23 4.29 -4.98
N PRO A 123 -3.78 5.43 -5.45
CA PRO A 123 -3.04 6.69 -5.46
C PRO A 123 -2.66 7.17 -4.05
N ILE A 124 -3.53 6.97 -3.06
CA ILE A 124 -3.34 7.38 -1.66
C ILE A 124 -4.10 6.39 -0.77
N ASP A 125 -3.40 5.36 -0.26
CA ASP A 125 -3.95 4.49 0.79
C ASP A 125 -4.14 5.28 2.10
N SER A 126 -5.16 4.88 2.87
CA SER A 126 -5.56 5.53 4.11
C SER A 126 -5.89 7.02 3.96
N THR A 127 -6.72 7.38 2.97
CA THR A 127 -7.19 8.77 2.72
C THR A 127 -7.68 9.47 4.00
N ALA A 128 -8.34 8.75 4.91
CA ALA A 128 -8.77 9.30 6.19
C ALA A 128 -7.59 9.76 7.07
N ASP A 129 -6.51 8.99 7.16
CA ASP A 129 -5.30 9.39 7.89
C ASP A 129 -4.56 10.51 7.15
N TYR A 130 -4.52 10.44 5.81
CA TYR A 130 -3.94 11.49 4.98
C TYR A 130 -4.64 12.83 5.20
N ILE A 131 -5.96 12.86 5.37
CA ILE A 131 -6.72 14.10 5.61
C ILE A 131 -6.54 14.56 7.06
N ASN A 132 -6.80 13.68 8.03
CA ASN A 132 -6.84 14.03 9.46
C ASN A 132 -5.48 14.41 10.03
N ALA A 133 -4.38 13.87 9.47
CA ALA A 133 -3.01 14.25 9.81
C ALA A 133 -2.62 14.14 11.29
N ASN A 134 -3.36 13.36 12.07
CA ASN A 134 -2.98 13.03 13.43
C ASN A 134 -1.72 12.14 13.40
N THR A 135 -1.09 11.91 14.54
CA THR A 135 -0.01 10.92 14.64
C THR A 135 -0.09 10.29 16.01
N ILE A 136 -0.38 8.99 16.04
CA ILE A 136 -0.39 8.18 17.25
C ILE A 136 0.65 7.08 17.04
N ILE A 137 1.58 6.92 17.97
CA ILE A 137 2.71 5.99 17.87
C ILE A 137 2.67 5.04 19.08
N ASP A 138 2.97 3.76 18.86
CA ASP A 138 3.31 2.83 19.95
C ASP A 138 4.78 3.04 20.35
N GLU A 139 4.99 3.61 21.53
CA GLU A 139 6.32 3.95 22.03
C GLU A 139 7.29 2.77 22.13
N ALA A 140 6.80 1.53 22.26
CA ALA A 140 7.66 0.36 22.40
C ALA A 140 8.08 -0.24 21.05
N THR A 141 7.36 0.05 19.97
CA THR A 141 7.60 -0.55 18.65
C THR A 141 7.86 0.48 17.54
N ASP A 142 7.66 1.76 17.85
CA ASP A 142 7.70 2.89 16.91
C ASP A 142 6.70 2.73 15.74
N LEU A 143 5.66 1.92 15.93
CA LEU A 143 4.60 1.73 14.95
C LEU A 143 3.59 2.88 14.99
N HIS A 144 3.24 3.41 13.82
CA HIS A 144 2.20 4.42 13.69
C HIS A 144 0.81 3.76 13.75
N LEU A 145 0.12 3.94 14.88
CA LEU A 145 -1.20 3.33 15.14
C LEU A 145 -2.32 4.03 14.34
N SER A 146 -2.20 5.35 14.18
CA SER A 146 -3.10 6.16 13.35
C SER A 146 -2.37 7.39 12.88
N GLY A 147 -2.77 7.86 11.70
CA GLY A 147 -2.11 8.95 11.03
C GLY A 147 -0.75 8.55 10.46
N LEU A 148 -0.23 9.39 9.56
CA LEU A 148 1.02 9.11 8.85
C LEU A 148 2.03 10.21 9.16
N LYS A 149 3.14 9.84 9.80
CA LYS A 149 4.37 10.66 9.75
C LYS A 149 5.03 10.35 8.42
N TRP A 150 4.88 11.26 7.47
CA TRP A 150 5.50 11.13 6.14
C TRP A 150 7.02 11.13 6.29
N GLN A 151 7.64 9.97 6.02
CA GLN A 151 9.10 9.81 6.04
C GLN A 151 9.73 10.05 4.67
N GLY A 152 8.93 9.94 3.59
CA GLY A 152 9.42 10.07 2.22
C GLY A 152 10.23 8.88 1.73
N ASN A 153 10.01 7.69 2.30
CA ASN A 153 10.69 6.46 1.87
C ASN A 153 9.87 5.75 0.78
N CYS A 154 10.56 5.27 -0.25
CA CYS A 154 10.04 4.46 -1.33
C CYS A 154 10.64 3.05 -1.22
N TYR A 155 9.78 2.04 -1.18
CA TYR A 155 10.17 0.64 -1.10
C TYR A 155 9.72 -0.11 -2.35
N TRP A 156 10.56 -1.02 -2.83
CA TRP A 156 10.27 -1.79 -4.02
C TRP A 156 10.71 -3.24 -3.90
N GLY A 157 10.06 -4.09 -4.69
CA GLY A 157 10.38 -5.50 -4.80
C GLY A 157 9.96 -6.02 -6.16
N LEU A 158 10.81 -6.88 -6.69
CA LEU A 158 10.57 -7.60 -7.92
C LEU A 158 10.72 -9.10 -7.65
N TYR A 159 9.76 -9.86 -8.16
CA TYR A 159 9.77 -11.30 -8.08
C TYR A 159 9.23 -11.87 -9.39
N SER A 160 10.06 -12.61 -10.14
CA SER A 160 9.65 -13.28 -11.37
C SER A 160 10.61 -14.41 -11.73
N GLY A 161 10.08 -15.54 -12.21
CA GLY A 161 10.88 -16.68 -12.65
C GLY A 161 11.87 -17.21 -11.60
N GLY A 162 11.52 -17.11 -10.31
CA GLY A 162 12.39 -17.49 -9.19
C GLY A 162 13.54 -16.51 -8.88
N LYS A 163 13.67 -15.43 -9.65
CA LYS A 163 14.57 -14.31 -9.32
C LYS A 163 13.83 -13.32 -8.42
N SER A 164 14.51 -12.86 -7.37
CA SER A 164 13.99 -11.82 -6.48
C SER A 164 14.99 -10.69 -6.30
N GLN A 165 14.46 -9.49 -6.13
CA GLN A 165 15.25 -8.30 -5.84
C GLN A 165 14.41 -7.29 -5.06
N SER A 166 14.97 -6.62 -4.06
CA SER A 166 14.24 -5.67 -3.23
C SER A 166 15.13 -4.52 -2.76
N SER A 167 14.49 -3.38 -2.43
CA SER A 167 15.11 -2.32 -1.65
C SER A 167 15.35 -2.70 -0.18
N LEU A 168 14.73 -3.77 0.29
CA LEU A 168 14.81 -4.25 1.67
C LEU A 168 15.67 -5.51 1.76
N THR A 169 16.31 -5.71 2.91
CA THR A 169 17.08 -6.93 3.19
C THR A 169 16.19 -8.04 3.76
N SER A 170 16.61 -9.29 3.55
CA SER A 170 15.90 -10.48 4.04
C SER A 170 16.09 -10.76 5.53
N SER A 171 17.00 -10.05 6.22
CA SER A 171 17.25 -10.23 7.66
C SER A 171 16.02 -9.87 8.48
N LEU A 172 15.56 -10.80 9.32
CA LEU A 172 14.43 -10.63 10.21
C LEU A 172 14.86 -10.86 11.65
N ASN A 173 14.40 -10.00 12.55
CA ASN A 173 14.36 -10.29 13.97
C ASN A 173 12.94 -10.72 14.30
N GLN A 174 12.78 -11.91 14.87
CA GLN A 174 11.48 -12.41 15.29
C GLN A 174 11.01 -11.65 16.53
N ASN A 175 9.96 -10.85 16.42
CA ASN A 175 9.46 -10.01 17.50
C ASN A 175 8.13 -10.52 18.10
N ASN A 176 7.54 -11.55 17.49
CA ASN A 176 6.19 -12.06 17.76
C ASN A 176 5.11 -10.97 17.77
N ILE A 177 5.21 -10.00 16.86
CA ILE A 177 4.24 -8.92 16.68
C ILE A 177 3.31 -9.27 15.52
N VAL A 178 1.99 -9.20 15.77
CA VAL A 178 0.96 -9.27 14.73
C VAL A 178 0.22 -7.94 14.66
N VAL A 179 0.23 -7.33 13.48
CA VAL A 179 -0.59 -6.14 13.23
C VAL A 179 -1.99 -6.53 12.75
N LEU A 180 -3.00 -5.77 13.17
CA LEU A 180 -4.42 -6.03 12.89
C LEU A 180 -5.17 -4.74 12.60
N SER A 181 -6.37 -4.86 12.03
CA SER A 181 -7.35 -3.76 12.00
C SER A 181 -8.08 -3.62 13.33
N ARG A 182 -8.46 -2.39 13.73
CA ARG A 182 -9.19 -2.10 14.99
C ARG A 182 -10.42 -3.00 15.19
N TYR A 183 -11.25 -3.15 14.15
CA TYR A 183 -12.50 -3.91 14.19
C TYR A 183 -12.34 -5.39 13.81
N GLU A 184 -11.17 -5.98 14.06
CA GLU A 184 -10.94 -7.41 13.88
C GLU A 184 -11.71 -8.25 14.93
N ASP A 185 -12.03 -9.50 14.57
CA ASP A 185 -12.76 -10.45 15.39
C ASP A 185 -12.06 -10.69 16.76
N PRO A 186 -12.75 -10.46 17.89
CA PRO A 186 -12.20 -10.70 19.22
C PRO A 186 -11.72 -12.14 19.46
N ILE A 187 -12.32 -13.14 18.81
CA ILE A 187 -11.92 -14.54 18.92
C ILE A 187 -10.54 -14.74 18.25
N ILE A 188 -10.32 -14.12 17.09
CA ILE A 188 -9.03 -14.16 16.39
C ILE A 188 -7.96 -13.48 17.24
N LYS A 189 -8.26 -12.31 17.81
CA LYS A 189 -7.35 -11.61 18.74
C LYS A 189 -6.98 -12.51 19.93
N SER A 190 -7.98 -13.14 20.57
CA SER A 190 -7.74 -14.04 21.70
C SER A 190 -6.83 -15.21 21.34
N LYS A 191 -7.10 -15.88 20.20
CA LYS A 191 -6.28 -16.99 19.71
C LYS A 191 -4.81 -16.60 19.48
N LEU A 192 -4.58 -15.47 18.82
CA LEU A 192 -3.22 -14.99 18.55
C LEU A 192 -2.48 -14.64 19.86
N SER A 193 -3.13 -13.89 20.76
CA SER A 193 -2.54 -13.52 22.06
C SER A 193 -2.20 -14.76 22.91
N ASN A 194 -3.07 -15.77 22.94
CA ASN A 194 -2.84 -17.01 23.68
C ASN A 194 -1.65 -17.82 23.15
N CYS A 195 -1.26 -17.59 21.89
CA CYS A 195 -0.06 -18.17 21.30
C CYS A 195 1.20 -17.31 21.46
N GLY A 196 1.14 -16.25 22.27
CA GLY A 196 2.30 -15.42 22.62
C GLY A 196 2.56 -14.27 21.66
N PHE A 197 1.64 -13.97 20.74
CA PHE A 197 1.77 -12.79 19.89
C PHE A 197 1.40 -11.52 20.65
N ARG A 198 2.20 -10.47 20.49
CA ARG A 198 1.83 -9.10 20.81
C ARG A 198 0.98 -8.54 19.67
N LEU A 199 -0.24 -8.11 19.97
CA LEU A 199 -1.15 -7.57 18.97
C LEU A 199 -1.08 -6.04 18.95
N ILE A 200 -0.97 -5.47 17.74
CA ILE A 200 -0.92 -4.02 17.55
C ILE A 200 -1.94 -3.63 16.49
N GLU A 201 -2.87 -2.75 16.85
CA GLU A 201 -3.91 -2.27 15.93
C GLU A 201 -3.42 -1.03 15.19
N VAL A 202 -3.36 -1.10 13.86
CA VAL A 202 -2.88 0.01 13.03
C VAL A 202 -3.79 0.26 11.82
N THR A 203 -3.89 1.52 11.38
CA THR A 203 -4.64 1.93 10.19
C THR A 203 -3.80 1.78 8.91
N GLY A 204 -4.40 2.00 7.73
CA GLY A 204 -3.77 1.83 6.40
C GLY A 204 -3.53 0.37 5.99
N ALA A 205 -4.10 -0.07 4.87
CA ALA A 205 -3.93 -1.44 4.41
C ALA A 205 -2.51 -1.68 3.90
N GLY A 206 -2.01 -0.77 3.06
CA GLY A 206 -0.65 -0.79 2.56
C GLY A 206 0.37 -0.62 3.68
N TYR A 207 0.10 0.26 4.66
CA TYR A 207 0.99 0.43 5.82
C TYR A 207 1.12 -0.85 6.66
N LYS A 208 0.02 -1.58 6.92
CA LYS A 208 0.08 -2.88 7.62
C LYS A 208 0.95 -3.92 6.90
N ILE A 209 0.89 -3.95 5.58
CA ILE A 209 1.74 -4.87 4.79
C ILE A 209 3.19 -4.39 4.83
N LEU A 210 3.41 -3.07 4.77
CA LEU A 210 4.73 -2.47 4.84
C LEU A 210 5.42 -2.73 6.18
N THR A 211 4.72 -2.69 7.32
CA THR A 211 5.32 -3.01 8.63
C THR A 211 5.81 -4.46 8.70
N VAL A 212 5.13 -5.37 8.01
CA VAL A 212 5.61 -6.74 7.82
C VAL A 212 6.83 -6.75 6.90
N ALA A 213 6.77 -6.05 5.76
CA ALA A 213 7.88 -5.94 4.82
C ALA A 213 9.16 -5.37 5.46
N THR A 214 9.06 -4.35 6.31
CA THR A 214 10.20 -3.72 7.02
C THR A 214 10.67 -4.52 8.24
N GLY A 215 9.94 -5.56 8.65
CA GLY A 215 10.26 -6.39 9.82
C GLY A 215 9.88 -5.74 11.17
N GLN A 216 9.09 -4.67 11.17
CA GLN A 216 8.52 -4.09 12.39
C GLN A 216 7.41 -4.97 12.98
N ALA A 217 6.72 -5.73 12.12
CA ALA A 217 5.78 -6.78 12.51
C ALA A 217 6.18 -8.11 11.84
N ASP A 218 5.84 -9.23 12.47
CA ASP A 218 6.11 -10.55 11.92
C ASP A 218 4.99 -11.00 10.97
N ALA A 219 3.75 -10.56 11.24
CA ALA A 219 2.61 -10.83 10.39
C ALA A 219 1.52 -9.74 10.44
N TYR A 220 0.69 -9.73 9.40
CA TYR A 220 -0.57 -9.01 9.36
C TYR A 220 -1.69 -10.04 9.15
N VAL A 221 -2.69 -10.04 10.04
CA VAL A 221 -3.89 -10.88 9.92
C VAL A 221 -5.12 -10.00 9.72
N LEU A 222 -5.95 -10.35 8.74
CA LEU A 222 -7.25 -9.72 8.48
C LEU A 222 -8.28 -10.81 8.13
N SER A 223 -9.37 -10.92 8.89
CA SER A 223 -10.45 -11.87 8.56
C SER A 223 -11.55 -11.29 7.67
N LYS A 224 -11.61 -9.95 7.59
CA LYS A 224 -12.65 -9.21 6.88
C LYS A 224 -12.28 -8.97 5.42
N SER A 225 -13.30 -8.74 4.58
CA SER A 225 -13.15 -8.45 3.15
C SER A 225 -12.93 -6.96 2.86
N SER A 226 -12.27 -6.24 3.76
CA SER A 226 -12.11 -4.77 3.69
C SER A 226 -10.84 -4.33 2.95
N THR A 227 -10.24 -5.23 2.17
CA THR A 227 -9.10 -4.90 1.30
C THR A 227 -9.40 -5.32 -0.13
N TYR A 228 -8.77 -4.64 -1.07
CA TYR A 228 -8.93 -4.81 -2.50
C TYR A 228 -7.59 -5.16 -3.17
N LYS A 229 -7.63 -5.40 -4.48
CA LYS A 229 -6.43 -5.72 -5.26
C LYS A 229 -5.41 -4.57 -5.23
N TRP A 230 -5.86 -3.32 -5.32
CA TRP A 230 -5.00 -2.13 -5.26
C TRP A 230 -4.32 -1.94 -3.89
N ASP A 231 -4.98 -2.28 -2.78
CA ASP A 231 -4.39 -2.20 -1.44
C ASP A 231 -3.20 -3.15 -1.24
N THR A 232 -3.19 -4.28 -1.95
CA THR A 232 -2.25 -5.38 -1.69
C THR A 232 -1.24 -5.60 -2.80
N CYS A 233 -1.54 -5.30 -4.07
CA CYS A 233 -0.72 -5.71 -5.21
C CYS A 233 0.74 -5.21 -5.12
N GLY A 234 0.93 -3.91 -4.90
CA GLY A 234 2.27 -3.31 -4.76
C GLY A 234 3.03 -3.90 -3.56
N PRO A 235 2.49 -3.82 -2.33
CA PRO A 235 3.13 -4.38 -1.15
C PRO A 235 3.36 -5.90 -1.21
N HIS A 236 2.49 -6.66 -1.89
CA HIS A 236 2.67 -8.10 -2.08
C HIS A 236 3.91 -8.41 -2.91
N ALA A 237 4.20 -7.63 -3.96
CA ALA A 237 5.42 -7.80 -4.74
C ALA A 237 6.69 -7.63 -3.88
N ILE A 238 6.67 -6.67 -2.94
CA ILE A 238 7.73 -6.48 -1.95
C ILE A 238 7.85 -7.72 -1.05
N ILE A 239 6.75 -8.16 -0.46
CA ILE A 239 6.71 -9.35 0.40
C ILE A 239 7.25 -10.60 -0.33
N ARG A 240 6.84 -10.84 -1.58
CA ARG A 240 7.33 -11.97 -2.38
C ARG A 240 8.82 -11.88 -2.67
N SER A 241 9.33 -10.69 -2.98
CA SER A 241 10.76 -10.49 -3.22
C SER A 241 11.62 -10.80 -1.98
N LEU A 242 11.03 -10.75 -0.80
CA LEU A 242 11.66 -11.06 0.49
C LEU A 242 11.46 -12.52 0.94
N GLY A 243 10.87 -13.38 0.10
CA GLY A 243 10.59 -14.79 0.40
C GLY A 243 9.26 -15.04 1.12
N GLY A 244 8.50 -14.00 1.38
CA GLY A 244 7.17 -14.07 1.99
C GLY A 244 6.03 -14.27 0.99
N ASN A 245 4.80 -14.20 1.49
CA ASN A 245 3.60 -14.24 0.66
C ASN A 245 2.41 -13.52 1.34
N ILE A 246 1.38 -13.21 0.55
CA ILE A 246 0.05 -12.85 1.06
C ILE A 246 -0.92 -13.94 0.65
N ILE A 247 -1.56 -14.56 1.64
CA ILE A 247 -2.46 -15.71 1.46
C ILE A 247 -3.87 -15.41 1.96
N ASP A 248 -4.87 -16.10 1.41
CA ASP A 248 -6.27 -15.99 1.81
C ASP A 248 -6.48 -16.53 3.24
N PHE A 249 -6.98 -15.68 4.13
CA PHE A 249 -7.17 -16.02 5.54
C PHE A 249 -8.18 -17.16 5.74
N LYS A 250 -9.30 -17.15 5.01
CA LYS A 250 -10.34 -18.18 5.16
C LYS A 250 -9.82 -19.53 4.72
N LYS A 251 -9.19 -19.62 3.54
CA LYS A 251 -8.60 -20.88 3.05
C LYS A 251 -7.57 -21.43 4.03
N PHE A 252 -6.66 -20.57 4.52
CA PHE A 252 -5.67 -20.95 5.52
C PHE A 252 -6.30 -21.46 6.83
N SER A 253 -7.41 -20.85 7.25
CA SER A 253 -8.09 -21.19 8.49
C SER A 253 -9.00 -22.41 8.39
N THR A 254 -9.30 -22.93 7.20
CA THR A 254 -10.21 -24.09 7.01
C THR A 254 -9.52 -25.31 6.40
N ASN A 255 -8.44 -25.15 5.63
CA ASN A 255 -7.81 -26.22 4.86
C ASN A 255 -6.45 -26.60 5.44
N HIS A 256 -6.46 -27.40 6.51
CA HIS A 256 -5.26 -27.62 7.35
C HIS A 256 -4.21 -28.57 6.76
N ASP A 257 -4.63 -29.45 5.84
CA ASP A 257 -3.77 -30.48 5.23
C ASP A 257 -3.16 -30.03 3.88
N GLU A 258 -3.58 -28.88 3.39
CA GLU A 258 -3.10 -28.31 2.12
C GLU A 258 -1.89 -27.39 2.37
N ASP A 259 -1.02 -27.29 1.37
CA ASP A 259 0.14 -26.39 1.44
C ASP A 259 -0.35 -24.92 1.45
N PRO A 260 -0.02 -24.13 2.49
CA PRO A 260 -0.38 -22.71 2.54
C PRO A 260 0.07 -21.88 1.34
N SER A 261 1.08 -22.34 0.58
CA SER A 261 1.53 -21.68 -0.65
C SER A 261 0.44 -21.61 -1.72
N GLU A 262 -0.49 -22.58 -1.74
CA GLU A 262 -1.63 -22.66 -2.66
C GLU A 262 -2.72 -21.61 -2.35
N PHE A 263 -2.65 -20.97 -1.18
CA PHE A 263 -3.62 -19.97 -0.75
C PHE A 263 -3.25 -18.54 -1.15
N ALA A 264 -2.15 -18.34 -1.90
CA ALA A 264 -1.73 -17.02 -2.35
C ALA A 264 -2.88 -16.25 -3.02
N ILE A 265 -3.06 -14.99 -2.62
CA ILE A 265 -4.05 -14.12 -3.28
C ILE A 265 -3.59 -13.84 -4.71
N LYS A 266 -4.57 -13.76 -5.61
CA LYS A 266 -4.36 -13.54 -7.04
C LYS A 266 -4.91 -12.18 -7.46
N TYR A 267 -4.46 -11.68 -8.61
CA TYR A 267 -4.77 -10.34 -9.11
C TYR A 267 -5.48 -10.34 -10.46
N ASN A 268 -5.68 -11.52 -11.06
CA ASN A 268 -6.25 -11.74 -12.38
C ASN A 268 -7.38 -12.79 -12.34
N ASP A 269 -8.26 -12.73 -11.33
CA ASP A 269 -9.26 -13.76 -11.02
C ASP A 269 -10.40 -13.90 -12.07
N GLY A 270 -10.31 -13.22 -13.22
CA GLY A 270 -11.26 -13.34 -14.34
C GLY A 270 -12.66 -12.76 -14.10
N ASP A 271 -12.99 -12.42 -12.84
CA ASP A 271 -14.23 -11.76 -12.45
C ASP A 271 -13.98 -10.26 -12.24
N GLU A 272 -14.19 -9.49 -13.30
CA GLU A 272 -14.04 -8.02 -13.31
C GLU A 272 -14.96 -7.33 -12.29
N ALA A 273 -15.99 -8.00 -11.76
CA ALA A 273 -16.87 -7.42 -10.75
C ALA A 273 -16.35 -7.59 -9.31
N LYS A 274 -15.29 -8.39 -9.08
CA LYS A 274 -14.85 -8.78 -7.73
C LYS A 274 -13.37 -8.47 -7.46
N HIS A 275 -13.10 -7.21 -7.13
CA HIS A 275 -11.75 -6.75 -6.77
C HIS A 275 -11.42 -6.85 -5.27
N SER A 276 -12.36 -7.30 -4.44
CA SER A 276 -12.11 -7.44 -3.00
C SER A 276 -11.41 -8.77 -2.65
N ASN A 277 -10.55 -8.74 -1.65
CA ASN A 277 -9.99 -9.95 -1.03
C ASN A 277 -11.02 -10.52 -0.06
N ALA A 278 -12.07 -11.13 -0.61
CA ALA A 278 -13.27 -11.55 0.12
C ALA A 278 -13.01 -12.56 1.27
N GLY A 279 -11.89 -13.29 1.21
CA GLY A 279 -11.46 -14.21 2.24
C GLY A 279 -10.71 -13.59 3.41
N GLY A 280 -10.44 -12.28 3.37
CA GLY A 280 -9.41 -11.69 4.22
C GLY A 280 -8.02 -12.12 3.78
N LEU A 281 -7.00 -11.80 4.57
CA LEU A 281 -5.61 -12.10 4.23
C LEU A 281 -4.73 -12.37 5.45
N ILE A 282 -3.64 -13.09 5.20
CA ILE A 282 -2.50 -13.23 6.09
C ILE A 282 -1.25 -12.83 5.31
N VAL A 283 -0.45 -11.93 5.87
CA VAL A 283 0.85 -11.53 5.34
C VAL A 283 1.94 -12.07 6.26
N TYR A 284 2.97 -12.66 5.67
CA TYR A 284 4.13 -13.14 6.40
C TYR A 284 5.38 -13.04 5.52
N ARG A 285 6.57 -13.02 6.16
CA ARG A 285 7.86 -13.05 5.44
C ARG A 285 8.61 -14.37 5.51
N ASN A 286 8.34 -15.21 6.50
CA ASN A 286 9.05 -16.47 6.71
C ASN A 286 8.11 -17.61 7.13
N SER A 287 8.58 -18.85 6.96
CA SER A 287 7.82 -20.06 7.29
C SER A 287 7.61 -20.27 8.78
N GLU A 288 8.52 -19.80 9.63
CA GLU A 288 8.44 -19.93 11.09
C GLU A 288 7.20 -19.18 11.64
N THR A 289 7.01 -17.93 11.23
CA THR A 289 5.83 -17.14 11.58
C THR A 289 4.56 -17.79 11.04
N LEU A 290 4.57 -18.32 9.81
CA LEU A 290 3.43 -19.01 9.25
C LEU A 290 3.04 -20.26 10.07
N GLN A 291 4.01 -21.03 10.55
CA GLN A 291 3.78 -22.19 11.42
C GLN A 291 3.22 -21.78 12.79
N LEU A 292 3.68 -20.67 13.37
CA LEU A 292 3.12 -20.12 14.61
C LEU A 292 1.68 -19.66 14.40
N LEU A 293 1.39 -18.98 13.30
CA LEU A 293 0.04 -18.58 12.92
C LEU A 293 -0.86 -19.79 12.72
N GLN A 294 -0.38 -20.85 12.07
CA GLN A 294 -1.11 -22.10 11.91
C GLN A 294 -1.50 -22.65 13.28
N LYS A 295 -0.56 -22.82 14.20
CA LYS A 295 -0.86 -23.28 15.58
C LYS A 295 -1.90 -22.41 16.28
N SER A 296 -1.89 -21.10 16.08
CA SER A 296 -2.82 -20.17 16.73
C SER A 296 -4.23 -20.15 16.12
N LEU A 297 -4.34 -20.15 14.79
CA LEU A 297 -5.60 -19.92 14.10
C LEU A 297 -6.35 -21.24 13.84
N VAL A 298 -5.61 -22.35 13.69
CA VAL A 298 -6.13 -23.68 13.32
C VAL A 298 -6.57 -24.53 14.52
N LEU A 299 -6.35 -24.10 15.77
CA LEU A 299 -6.71 -24.91 16.95
C LEU A 299 -7.91 -24.34 17.73
N SER A 300 -9.06 -25.03 17.64
CA SER A 300 -9.80 -25.60 18.78
C SER A 300 -11.19 -26.15 18.37
N THR A 301 -11.21 -27.28 17.65
CA THR A 301 -12.37 -28.20 17.58
C THR A 301 -12.00 -29.51 18.26
N LYS A 302 -11.74 -29.45 19.56
CA LYS A 302 -11.89 -30.60 20.46
C LYS A 302 -12.59 -30.10 21.72
N LEU A 303 -13.91 -30.13 21.66
CA LEU A 303 -14.78 -30.36 22.83
C LEU A 303 -15.28 -31.79 22.71
#